data_AF-A0A2J0YV72-F1
#
_entry.id   AF-A0A2J0YV72-F1
#
_cell.length_a   1.000
_cell.length_b   1.000
_cell.length_c   1.000
_cell.angle_alpha   90.00
_cell.angle_beta   90.00
_cell.angle_gamma   90.00
#
_symmetry.space_group_name_H-M   'P 1'
#
loop_
_entity.id
_entity.type
_entity.pdbx_description
1 polymer ?
#
loop_
_entity_poly.entity_id
_entity_poly.type
_entity_poly.pdbx_seq_one_letter_code
_entity_poly.pdbx_strand_id
1 'polypeptide(L)' 'MINFRPTRCLVLGRGMFAIGANAKAAKIGGDLCKQAARAINAAEPYGCFTPISEPDLFDMEYWSLEQANLKIAV' A
#
# COMPACT_ATOMS: atom_id res chain seq x y z
N MET A 1 -11.42 -0.68 1.80
CA MET A 1 -11.24 0.16 0.60
C MET A 1 -10.52 -0.63 -0.50
N ILE A 2 -11.22 -1.41 -1.33
CA ILE A 2 -10.60 -2.19 -2.43
C ILE A 2 -10.68 -1.38 -3.73
N ASN A 3 -9.52 -0.98 -4.26
CA ASN A 3 -9.41 -0.47 -5.61
C ASN A 3 -8.61 -1.47 -6.44
N PHE A 4 -9.27 -2.16 -7.39
CA PHE A 4 -8.65 -3.18 -8.25
C PHE A 4 -7.69 -2.59 -9.30
N ARG A 5 -7.66 -1.26 -9.47
CA ARG A 5 -6.78 -0.62 -10.46
C ARG A 5 -5.35 -0.48 -9.92
N PRO A 6 -4.32 -0.76 -10.73
CA PRO A 6 -2.93 -0.54 -10.33
C PRO A 6 -2.71 0.96 -10.06
N THR A 7 -2.32 1.28 -8.84
CA THR A 7 -2.08 2.66 -8.38
C THR A 7 -0.60 3.01 -8.29
N ARG A 8 0.30 2.02 -8.45
CA ARG A 8 1.75 2.16 -8.28
C ARG A 8 2.47 1.27 -9.29
N CYS A 9 3.57 1.74 -9.85
CA CYS A 9 4.42 0.98 -10.77
C CYS A 9 5.89 1.26 -10.48
N LEU A 10 6.73 0.21 -10.43
CA LEU A 10 8.17 0.32 -10.34
C LEU A 10 8.77 0.03 -11.72
N VAL A 11 9.52 0.99 -12.26
CA VAL A 11 10.28 0.82 -13.50
C VAL A 11 11.75 0.72 -13.14
N LEU A 12 12.37 -0.42 -13.46
CA LEU A 12 13.77 -0.69 -13.18
C LEU A 12 14.66 0.39 -13.82
N GLY A 13 15.60 0.93 -13.03
CA GLY A 13 16.51 2.00 -13.46
C GLY A 13 15.86 3.39 -13.63
N ARG A 14 14.54 3.53 -13.44
CA ARG A 14 13.81 4.81 -13.58
C ARG A 14 13.06 5.23 -12.31
N GLY A 15 12.73 4.30 -11.44
CA GLY A 15 12.09 4.56 -10.14
C GLY A 15 10.62 4.20 -10.08
N MET A 16 9.93 4.69 -9.06
CA MET A 16 8.52 4.41 -8.80
C MET A 16 7.62 5.54 -9.30
N PHE A 17 6.47 5.16 -9.85
CA PHE A 17 5.43 6.04 -10.35
C PHE A 17 4.10 5.72 -9.65
N ALA A 18 3.37 6.76 -9.29
CA ALA A 18 2.03 6.63 -8.70
C ALA A 18 0.97 7.10 -9.70
N ILE A 19 -0.14 6.35 -9.75
CA ILE A 19 -1.25 6.51 -10.69
C ILE A 19 -2.51 6.74 -9.85
N GLY A 20 -3.26 7.79 -10.18
CA GLY A 20 -4.51 8.13 -9.49
C GLY A 20 -5.48 8.85 -10.41
N ALA A 21 -6.75 8.94 -9.99
CA ALA A 21 -7.82 9.57 -10.78
C ALA A 21 -7.59 11.07 -11.07
N ASN A 22 -6.72 11.71 -10.30
CA ASN A 22 -6.31 13.10 -10.48
C ASN A 22 -4.91 13.33 -9.89
N ALA A 23 -4.35 14.52 -10.12
CA ALA A 23 -3.01 14.88 -9.64
C ALA A 23 -2.86 14.79 -8.12
N LYS A 24 -3.90 15.13 -7.34
CA LYS A 24 -3.89 15.02 -5.88
C LYS A 24 -3.79 13.55 -5.43
N ALA A 25 -4.59 12.67 -6.02
CA ALA A 25 -4.57 11.25 -5.71
C ALA A 25 -3.22 10.60 -6.09
N ALA A 26 -2.68 10.93 -7.27
CA ALA A 26 -1.36 10.45 -7.69
C ALA A 26 -0.25 10.95 -6.75
N LYS A 27 -0.29 12.20 -6.29
CA LYS A 27 0.66 12.75 -5.32
C LYS A 27 0.63 12.00 -3.99
N ILE A 28 -0.57 11.77 -3.44
CA ILE A 28 -0.74 11.00 -2.20
C ILE A 28 -0.17 9.58 -2.37
N GLY A 29 -0.48 8.92 -3.48
CA GLY A 29 0.08 7.61 -3.80
C GLY A 29 1.61 7.62 -3.89
N GLY A 30 2.19 8.67 -4.46
CA GLY A 30 3.64 8.86 -4.58
C GLY A 30 4.32 9.06 -3.23
N ASP A 31 3.72 9.85 -2.34
CA ASP A 31 4.22 10.07 -0.98
C ASP A 31 4.24 8.75 -0.18
N LEU A 32 3.19 7.93 -0.32
CA LEU A 32 3.14 6.59 0.27
C LEU A 32 4.21 5.65 -0.31
N CYS A 33 4.42 5.65 -1.63
CA CYS A 33 5.50 4.87 -2.27
C CYS A 33 6.87 5.25 -1.71
N LYS A 34 7.13 6.54 -1.58
CA LYS A 34 8.40 7.07 -1.07
C LYS A 34 8.62 6.65 0.38
N GLN A 35 7.58 6.69 1.21
CA GLN A 35 7.68 6.27 2.60
C GLN A 35 7.90 4.75 2.73
N ALA A 36 7.21 3.94 1.94
CA ALA A 36 7.42 2.50 1.89
C ALA A 36 8.87 2.15 1.49
N ALA A 37 9.38 2.78 0.42
CA ALA A 37 10.75 2.56 -0.02
C ALA A 37 11.79 2.96 1.06
N ARG A 38 11.54 4.04 1.80
CA ARG A 38 12.38 4.43 2.94
C ARG A 38 12.39 3.37 4.03
N ALA A 39 11.22 2.86 4.42
CA ALA A 39 11.12 1.85 5.47
C ALA A 39 11.81 0.54 5.07
N ILE A 40 11.60 0.08 3.83
CA ILE A 40 12.24 -1.14 3.29
C ILE A 40 13.76 -0.97 3.29
N ASN A 41 14.26 0.12 2.69
CA ASN A 41 15.70 0.37 2.62
C ASN A 41 16.36 0.56 3.99
N ALA A 42 15.62 1.08 4.98
CA ALA A 42 16.11 1.23 6.34
C ALA A 42 16.16 -0.12 7.10
N ALA A 43 15.39 -1.13 6.67
CA ALA A 43 15.42 -2.46 7.24
C ALA A 43 16.60 -3.30 6.71
N GLU A 44 16.99 -3.10 5.44
CA GLU A 44 18.06 -3.88 4.77
C GLU A 44 19.38 -4.00 5.57
N PRO A 45 19.89 -2.97 6.28
CA PRO A 45 21.09 -3.12 7.12
C PRO A 45 20.92 -4.05 8.32
N TYR A 46 19.69 -4.30 8.76
CA TYR A 46 19.35 -5.14 9.90
C TYR A 46 18.86 -6.53 9.48
N GLY A 47 18.65 -6.75 8.17
CA GLY A 47 18.15 -8.00 7.59
C GLY A 47 17.30 -7.75 6.35
N CYS A 48 16.95 -8.81 5.62
CA CYS A 48 16.07 -8.70 4.46
C CYS A 48 14.65 -8.28 4.89
N PHE A 49 14.11 -7.22 4.30
CA PHE A 49 12.73 -6.82 4.57
C PHE A 49 11.77 -7.98 4.25
N THR A 50 10.95 -8.36 5.23
CA THR A 50 9.91 -9.36 5.07
C THR A 50 8.57 -8.71 5.41
N PRO A 51 7.57 -8.72 4.52
CA PRO A 51 6.24 -8.23 4.84
C PRO A 51 5.60 -9.09 5.93
N ILE A 52 4.66 -8.50 6.67
CA ILE A 52 3.80 -9.26 7.59
C ILE A 52 2.98 -10.30 6.83
N SER A 53 2.48 -11.31 7.54
CA SER A 53 1.68 -12.36 6.91
C SER A 53 0.38 -11.79 6.31
N GLU A 54 -0.16 -12.44 5.29
CA GLU A 54 -1.41 -12.01 4.66
C GLU A 54 -2.61 -11.95 5.64
N PRO A 55 -2.77 -12.91 6.58
CA PRO A 55 -3.77 -12.80 7.65
C PRO A 55 -3.59 -11.57 8.54
N ASP A 56 -2.35 -11.30 8.99
CA ASP A 56 -2.07 -10.15 9.85
C ASP A 56 -2.27 -8.82 9.09
N LEU A 57 -1.92 -8.80 7.80
CA LEU A 57 -2.17 -7.66 6.92
C LEU A 57 -3.66 -7.41 6.77
N PHE A 58 -4.45 -8.46 6.58
CA PHE A 58 -5.91 -8.37 6.49
C PHE A 58 -6.51 -7.81 7.78
N ASP A 59 -6.12 -8.34 8.95
CA ASP A 59 -6.64 -7.86 10.24
C ASP A 59 -6.28 -6.39 10.51
N MET A 60 -5.09 -5.97 10.07
CA MET A 60 -4.62 -4.59 10.24
C MET A 60 -5.30 -3.60 9.26
N GLU A 61 -5.58 -4.02 8.02
CA GLU A 61 -6.30 -3.20 7.03
C GLU A 61 -7.82 -3.18 7.25
N TYR A 62 -8.39 -4.27 7.78
CA TYR A 62 -9.82 -4.47 7.95
C TYR A 62 -10.19 -4.58 9.43
N TRP A 63 -10.07 -3.46 10.14
CA TRP A 63 -10.66 -3.31 11.46
C TRP A 63 -12.17 -3.63 11.47
N SER A 64 -12.68 -4.06 12.63
CA SER A 64 -14.04 -4.61 12.80
C SER A 64 -15.17 -3.70 12.29
N LEU A 65 -14.97 -2.37 12.30
CA LEU A 65 -15.95 -1.40 11.81
C LEU A 65 -16.11 -1.43 10.28
N GLU A 66 -15.03 -1.69 9.53
CA GLU A 66 -15.08 -1.81 8.07
C GLU A 66 -15.66 -3.17 7.64
N GLN A 67 -15.46 -4.21 8.45
CA GLN A 67 -16.15 -5.49 8.29
C GLN A 67 -17.67 -5.36 8.52
N ALA A 68 -18.12 -4.46 9.40
CA ALA A 68 -19.54 -4.22 9.62
C ALA A 68 -20.26 -3.69 8.37
N ASN A 69 -19.57 -2.90 7.53
CA ASN A 69 -20.12 -2.44 6.25
C ASN A 69 -20.34 -3.58 5.25
N LEU A 70 -19.58 -4.68 5.33
CA LEU A 70 -19.77 -5.86 4.47
C LEU A 70 -20.99 -6.70 4.90
N LYS A 71 -21.35 -6.69 6.19
CA LYS A 71 -22.50 -7.46 6.71
C LYS A 71 -23.85 -6.81 6.43
N ILE A 72 -23.90 -5.48 6.25
CA ILE A 72 -25.13 -4.73 5.99
C ILE A 72 -25.52 -4.79 4.50
N ALA A 73 -24.58 -5.15 3.61
CA ALA A 73 -24.81 -5.26 2.17
C ALA A 73 -25.42 -6.61 1.72
N VAL A 74 -25.97 -7.41 2.66
CA VAL A 74 -26.71 -8.65 2.39
C VAL A 74 -28.20 -8.42 2.63
#